data_AF-A0A345H8U2-F1
#
_entry.id   AF-A0A345H8U2-F1
#
_cell.length_a   1.000
_cell.length_b   1.000
_cell.length_c   1.000
_cell.angle_alpha   90.00
_cell.angle_beta   90.00
_cell.angle_gamma   90.00
#
_symmetry.space_group_name_H-M   'P 1'
#
loop_
_entity.id
_entity.type
_entity.pdbx_description
1 polymer ?
#
loop_
_entity_poly.entity_id
_entity_poly.type
_entity_poly.pdbx_seq_one_letter_code
_entity_poly.pdbx_strand_id
1 'polypeptide(L)'
;MIAEKLTKKLKDFLEENGRKYQERSIEYSGLRNTKQIDGSFRMLHTVSYLVNTSQQKYDSNTFYFANFDENTHKLVEIIGPQSWEKFE
;
A
#
# COMPACT_ATOMS: atom_id res chain seq x y z
N MET A 1 -14.74 -6.56 -8.30
CA MET A 1 -14.16 -5.38 -9.00
C MET A 1 -12.66 -5.28 -8.70
N ILE A 2 -11.85 -4.57 -9.51
CA ILE A 2 -10.37 -4.54 -9.31
C ILE A 2 -9.99 -3.98 -7.94
N ALA A 3 -10.70 -2.94 -7.47
CA ALA A 3 -10.51 -2.35 -6.15
C ALA A 3 -10.61 -3.39 -5.03
N GLU A 4 -11.71 -4.15 -4.97
CA GLU A 4 -11.94 -5.20 -3.94
C GLU A 4 -10.88 -6.31 -3.99
N LYS A 5 -10.42 -6.66 -5.20
CA LYS A 5 -9.37 -7.68 -5.38
C LYS A 5 -8.05 -7.20 -4.78
N LEU A 6 -7.67 -5.95 -5.02
CA LEU A 6 -6.39 -5.40 -4.55
C LEU A 6 -6.42 -5.07 -3.05
N THR A 7 -7.55 -4.56 -2.54
CA THR A 7 -7.70 -4.34 -1.10
C THR A 7 -7.65 -5.66 -0.32
N LYS A 8 -8.30 -6.72 -0.83
CA LYS A 8 -8.21 -8.06 -0.25
C LYS A 8 -6.77 -8.61 -0.30
N LYS A 9 -6.10 -8.53 -1.45
CA LYS A 9 -4.69 -8.94 -1.57
C LYS A 9 -3.78 -8.23 -0.57
N LEU A 10 -3.97 -6.92 -0.38
CA LEU A 10 -3.20 -6.17 0.60
C LEU A 10 -3.49 -6.67 2.01
N LYS A 11 -4.76 -6.87 2.36
CA LYS A 11 -5.17 -7.41 3.66
C LYS A 11 -4.49 -8.75 3.94
N ASP A 12 -4.60 -9.69 3.00
CA ASP A 12 -4.00 -11.04 3.11
C ASP A 12 -2.47 -10.92 3.33
N PHE A 13 -1.78 -10.08 2.54
CA PHE A 13 -0.35 -9.84 2.72
C PHE A 13 0.00 -9.26 4.10
N LEU A 14 -0.76 -8.28 4.59
CA LEU A 14 -0.51 -7.65 5.89
C LEU A 14 -0.71 -8.66 7.03
N GLU A 15 -1.74 -9.50 6.96
CA GLU A 15 -2.02 -10.56 7.94
C GLU A 15 -0.96 -11.65 7.93
N GLU A 16 -0.61 -12.18 6.76
CA GLU A 16 0.41 -13.23 6.59
C GLU A 16 1.79 -12.79 7.11
N ASN A 17 2.11 -11.51 6.98
CA ASN A 17 3.38 -10.94 7.43
C ASN A 17 3.30 -10.34 8.84
N GLY A 18 2.19 -10.49 9.57
CA GLY A 18 2.02 -9.97 10.92
C GLY A 18 2.16 -8.44 11.03
N ARG A 19 1.86 -7.71 9.96
CA ARG A 19 2.01 -6.25 9.91
C ARG A 19 0.85 -5.59 10.66
N LYS A 20 1.16 -4.51 11.39
CA LYS A 20 0.14 -3.71 12.09
C LYS A 20 -0.53 -2.76 11.11
N TYR A 21 -1.86 -2.75 11.11
CA TYR A 21 -2.68 -1.82 10.34
C TYR A 21 -4.06 -1.66 10.98
N GLN A 22 -4.80 -0.62 10.58
CA GLN A 22 -6.19 -0.44 10.97
C GLN A 22 -7.10 -1.14 9.95
N GLU A 23 -7.87 -2.14 10.36
CA GLU A 23 -8.60 -3.02 9.43
C GLU A 23 -9.56 -2.28 8.49
N ARG A 24 -10.25 -1.25 9.01
CA ARG A 24 -11.22 -0.46 8.23
C ARG A 24 -10.60 0.65 7.37
N SER A 25 -9.27 0.75 7.34
CA SER A 25 -8.56 1.83 6.64
C SER A 25 -8.07 1.46 5.24
N ILE A 26 -8.19 0.19 4.85
CA ILE A 26 -7.72 -0.28 3.54
C ILE A 26 -8.66 0.23 2.45
N GLU A 27 -8.15 1.11 1.60
CA GLU A 27 -8.94 1.78 0.56
C GLU A 27 -8.18 1.82 -0.77
N TYR A 28 -8.88 1.53 -1.86
CA TYR A 28 -8.32 1.66 -3.20
C TYR A 28 -8.29 3.14 -3.63
N SER A 29 -7.10 3.68 -3.85
CA SER A 29 -6.89 5.10 -4.16
C SER A 29 -6.91 5.40 -5.67
N GLY A 30 -6.72 4.40 -6.53
CA GLY A 30 -6.78 4.55 -7.98
C GLY A 30 -5.54 4.05 -8.72
N LEU A 31 -5.53 4.30 -10.03
CA LEU A 31 -4.41 4.01 -10.93
C LEU A 31 -3.54 5.27 -11.07
N ARG A 32 -2.22 5.12 -10.96
CA ARG A 32 -1.23 6.20 -11.03
C ARG A 32 -0.13 5.86 -12.02
N ASN A 33 0.27 6.85 -12.79
CA ASN A 33 1.48 6.76 -13.60
C ASN A 33 2.66 7.29 -12.76
N THR A 34 3.51 6.39 -12.30
CA THR A 34 4.62 6.71 -11.40
C THR A 34 5.94 6.65 -12.16
N LYS A 35 6.75 7.71 -12.04
CA LYS A 35 8.09 7.74 -12.61
C LYS A 35 9.05 6.94 -11.71
N GLN A 36 9.77 6.00 -12.28
CA GLN A 36 10.78 5.20 -11.61
C GLN A 36 12.14 5.92 -11.59
N ILE A 37 13.06 5.43 -10.75
CA ILE A 37 14.40 6.03 -10.59
C ILE A 37 15.21 6.01 -11.90
N ASP A 38 15.03 4.97 -12.72
CA ASP A 38 15.65 4.84 -14.04
C ASP A 38 15.04 5.78 -15.10
N GLY A 39 14.04 6.58 -14.72
CA GLY A 39 13.36 7.53 -15.60
C GLY A 39 12.21 6.91 -16.40
N SER A 40 11.99 5.59 -16.31
CA SER A 40 10.85 4.93 -16.93
C SER A 40 9.55 5.25 -16.18
N PHE A 41 8.42 4.98 -16.82
CA PHE A 41 7.09 5.18 -16.26
C PHE A 41 6.41 3.83 -16.07
N ARG A 42 5.78 3.66 -14.91
CA ARG A 42 5.03 2.45 -14.60
C ARG A 42 3.65 2.82 -14.08
N MET A 43 2.64 2.15 -14.65
CA MET A 43 1.26 2.24 -14.20
C MET A 43 1.08 1.33 -12.98
N LEU A 44 0.66 1.92 -11.87
CA LEU A 44 0.52 1.27 -10.58
C LEU A 44 -0.87 1.54 -10.00
N HIS A 45 -1.54 0.48 -9.57
CA HIS A 45 -2.71 0.57 -8.72
C HIS A 45 -2.28 0.84 -7.28
N THR A 46 -2.79 1.90 -6.68
CA THR A 46 -2.46 2.29 -5.31
C THR A 46 -3.61 1.90 -4.36
N VAL A 47 -3.26 1.25 -3.27
CA VAL A 47 -4.13 0.96 -2.13
C VAL A 47 -3.53 1.62 -0.89
N SER A 48 -4.27 2.51 -0.25
CA SER A 48 -3.87 3.17 0.99
C SER A 48 -4.34 2.40 2.21
N TYR A 49 -3.58 2.46 3.30
CA TYR A 49 -3.98 1.95 4.60
C TYR A 49 -3.33 2.78 5.72
N LEU A 50 -3.92 2.73 6.90
CA LEU A 50 -3.42 3.40 8.10
C LEU A 50 -2.67 2.41 8.99
N VAL A 51 -1.53 2.85 9.49
CA VAL A 51 -0.76 2.19 10.53
C VAL A 51 -0.78 3.05 11.78
N ASN A 52 -1.18 2.47 12.90
CA ASN A 52 -1.02 3.12 14.19
C ASN A 52 0.43 2.98 14.65
N THR A 53 1.13 4.11 14.75
CA THR A 53 2.55 4.15 15.12
C THR A 53 2.79 4.49 16.60
N SER A 54 1.73 4.72 17.39
CA SER A 54 1.84 5.05 18.81
C SER A 54 0.82 4.30 19.68
N GLN A 55 1.19 4.09 20.94
CA GLN A 55 0.26 3.61 21.97
C GLN A 55 -0.49 4.76 22.66
N GLN A 56 -0.20 6.01 22.30
CA GLN A 56 -0.83 7.18 22.91
C GLN A 56 -2.17 7.49 22.25
N LYS A 57 -3.14 7.91 23.09
CA LYS A 57 -4.56 8.08 22.74
C LYS A 57 -4.84 9.18 21.70
N TYR A 58 -3.88 10.08 21.45
CA TYR A 58 -4.09 11.31 20.70
C TYR A 58 -3.20 11.48 19.47
N ASP A 59 -2.34 10.52 19.13
CA ASP A 59 -1.44 10.78 17.99
C ASP A 59 -0.93 9.56 17.23
N SER A 60 -0.66 9.83 15.96
CA SER A 60 0.16 9.08 14.99
C SER A 60 -0.46 7.87 14.24
N ASN A 61 -1.70 8.01 13.78
CA ASN A 61 -2.10 7.26 12.58
C ASN A 61 -1.34 7.80 11.37
N THR A 62 -0.77 6.89 10.60
CA THR A 62 0.10 7.24 9.48
C THR A 62 -0.38 6.53 8.22
N PHE A 63 -0.46 7.27 7.11
CA PHE A 63 -0.81 6.71 5.81
C PHE A 63 0.37 5.97 5.19
N TYR A 64 0.08 4.76 4.73
CA TYR A 64 0.94 3.94 3.91
C TYR A 64 0.24 3.67 2.59
N PHE A 65 1.02 3.53 1.53
CA PHE A 65 0.56 3.28 0.17
C PHE A 65 1.21 2.01 -0.35
N ALA A 66 0.40 0.99 -0.63
CA ALA A 66 0.81 -0.21 -1.31
C ALA A 66 0.51 -0.08 -2.81
N ASN A 67 1.53 -0.22 -3.64
CA ASN A 67 1.41 -0.13 -5.09
C ASN A 67 1.48 -1.51 -5.72
N PHE A 68 0.53 -1.79 -6.61
CA PHE A 68 0.42 -3.02 -7.37
C PHE A 68 0.62 -2.73 -8.85
N ASP A 69 1.32 -3.61 -9.54
CA ASP A 69 1.49 -3.51 -11.00
C ASP A 69 0.15 -3.61 -11.74
N GLU A 70 -0.07 -2.76 -12.74
CA GLU A 70 -1.32 -2.76 -13.53
C GLU A 70 -1.57 -4.11 -14.22
N ASN A 71 -0.54 -4.70 -14.82
CA ASN A 71 -0.71 -5.88 -15.66
C ASN A 71 -0.78 -7.17 -14.82
N THR A 72 0.11 -7.29 -13.83
CA THR A 72 0.28 -8.51 -13.04
C THR A 72 -0.45 -8.48 -11.71
N HIS A 73 -0.87 -7.31 -11.23
CA HIS A 73 -1.48 -7.11 -9.91
C HIS A 73 -0.62 -7.68 -8.76
N LYS A 74 0.69 -7.74 -8.94
CA LYS A 74 1.66 -8.09 -7.91
C LYS A 74 2.00 -6.85 -7.09
N LEU A 75 2.19 -7.01 -5.79
CA LEU A 75 2.68 -5.93 -4.93
C LEU A 75 4.10 -5.58 -5.37
N VAL A 76 4.34 -4.32 -5.68
CA VAL A 76 5.63 -3.81 -6.19
C VAL A 76 6.36 -3.03 -5.11
N GLU A 77 5.63 -2.25 -4.32
CA GLU A 77 6.24 -1.44 -3.28
C GLU A 77 5.20 -1.04 -2.22
N ILE A 78 5.72 -0.73 -1.03
CA ILE A 78 4.99 -0.07 0.03
C ILE A 78 5.76 1.20 0.40
N ILE A 79 5.06 2.33 0.41
CA ILE A 79 5.60 3.64 0.75
C ILE A 79 4.90 4.15 2.00
N GLY A 80 5.67 4.40 3.07
CA GLY A 80 5.24 5.15 4.25
C GLY A 80 5.92 6.53 4.29
N PRO A 81 5.69 7.36 5.31
CA PRO A 81 6.25 8.72 5.36
C PRO A 81 7.78 8.75 5.47
N GLN A 82 8.38 7.69 6.02
CA GLN A 82 9.83 7.57 6.21
C GLN A 82 10.34 6.16 5.86
N SER A 83 9.53 5.39 5.13
CA SER A 83 9.88 4.03 4.74
C SER A 83 9.52 3.79 3.29
N TRP A 84 10.41 3.09 2.58
CA TRP A 84 10.14 2.59 1.24
C TRP A 84 10.62 1.15 1.19
N GLU A 85 9.70 0.25 0.86
CA GLU A 85 9.96 -1.17 0.70
C GLU A 85 9.61 -1.55 -0.73
N LYS A 86 10.55 -2.19 -1.43
CA LYS A 86 10.36 -2.68 -2.79
C LYS A 86 10.27 -4.21 -2.78
N PHE A 87 9.35 -4.74 -3.56
CA PHE A 87 9.09 -6.17 -3.75
C PHE A 87 9.27 -6.48 -5.25
N GLU A 88 10.12 -7.46 -5.58
CA GLU A 88 10.39 -7.91 -6.96
C GLU A 88 9.40 -8.98 -7.43
#